data_AF-A0A7K7R5N1-F1
#
_entry.id   AF-A0A7K7R5N1-F1
#
_cell.length_a   1.000
_cell.length_b   1.000
_cell.length_c   1.000
_cell.angle_alpha   90.00
_cell.angle_beta   90.00
_cell.angle_gamma   90.00
#
_symmetry.space_group_name_H-M   'P 1'
#
loop_
_entity.id
_entity.type
_entity.pdbx_description
1 polymer ?
#
loop_
_entity_poly.entity_id
_entity_poly.type
_entity_poly.pdbx_seq_one_letter_code
_entity_poly.pdbx_strand_id
1 'polypeptide(L)'
;RCENLVEVYFQLQKQVMAMSTEPELLPRLLERLNEVLSSLVKSSFLVEKQPPQVLKTQTKFQANVRFLLGPRLLKAAPKPYVVRADMVTEKQARELELSNYNNTLSESTGEIVHNTVALETNPTSGTCCANFKNVLLKKIKRCERKGSESVTEEKCAVLFSTNVTLTPSNVSIHLQVLSLPIVVIVHGNQDNNAKATVLWDNAFSDIERVPFVVADRVPWDKMCDTLNLKFMAEVQTTKGLLKEHYFFLAQKIFNDHSASPEDFQGRQVSWAQFNKEILPGRGFTFWQWFDGVLDLTKRCLKSYWSDRLIMGFISKQYVCKLLSMEPDGTFLLRFSDSEIGGVTIAYVIRGKDGSSQVENIQPFSAKDLSIRCLGDRIRDLGQLRNLYPNIPKDQAFGSHYNSEWGGLG
;
A
#
# COMPACT_ATOMS: atom_id res chain seq x y z
N ARG A 1 4.88 29.12 -0.93
CA ARG A 1 3.67 29.32 -1.77
C ARG A 1 2.47 29.73 -0.90
N CYS A 2 1.98 28.88 0.02
CA CYS A 2 0.84 29.24 0.89
C CYS A 2 1.08 30.51 1.72
N GLU A 3 2.25 30.66 2.35
CA GLU A 3 2.58 31.87 3.11
C GLU A 3 2.52 33.15 2.25
N ASN A 4 3.08 33.11 1.04
CA ASN A 4 3.06 34.24 0.12
C ASN A 4 1.62 34.60 -0.29
N LEU A 5 0.74 33.62 -0.48
CA LEU A 5 -0.67 33.87 -0.79
C LEU A 5 -1.38 34.59 0.36
N VAL A 6 -1.10 34.19 1.60
CA VAL A 6 -1.63 34.88 2.79
C VAL A 6 -1.08 36.31 2.92
N GLU A 7 0.19 36.53 2.55
CA GLU A 7 0.76 37.87 2.54
C GLU A 7 0.09 38.78 1.51
N VAL A 8 -0.11 38.28 0.28
CA VAL A 8 -0.86 39.00 -0.76
C VAL A 8 -2.30 39.26 -0.31
N TYR A 9 -2.95 38.30 0.34
CA TYR A 9 -4.29 38.48 0.92
C TYR A 9 -4.32 39.67 1.90
N PHE A 10 -3.39 39.76 2.85
CA PHE A 10 -3.37 40.86 3.82
C PHE A 10 -3.09 42.21 3.18
N GLN A 11 -2.29 42.25 2.11
CA GLN A 11 -2.06 43.48 1.33
C GLN A 11 -3.35 43.92 0.61
N LEU A 12 -4.04 43.00 -0.06
CA LEU A 12 -5.31 43.27 -0.73
C LEU A 12 -6.39 43.70 0.26
N GLN A 13 -6.51 43.04 1.40
CA GLN A 13 -7.47 43.42 2.44
C GLN A 13 -7.24 44.86 2.92
N LYS A 14 -5.98 45.28 3.12
CA LYS A 14 -5.65 46.66 3.49
C LYS A 14 -6.04 47.67 2.39
N GLN A 15 -5.80 47.33 1.12
CA GLN A 15 -6.18 48.19 0.00
C GLN A 15 -7.70 48.33 -0.12
N VAL A 16 -8.44 47.23 0.02
CA VAL A 16 -9.91 47.22 -0.01
C VAL A 16 -10.49 48.06 1.12
N MET A 17 -9.95 47.95 2.34
CA MET A 17 -10.38 48.76 3.48
C MET A 17 -10.06 50.26 3.33
N ALA A 18 -9.07 50.62 2.49
CA ALA A 18 -8.72 52.01 2.19
C ALA A 18 -9.60 52.61 1.06
N MET A 19 -10.27 51.79 0.26
CA MET A 19 -11.20 52.21 -0.79
C MET A 19 -12.58 52.50 -0.20
N SER A 20 -12.69 53.60 0.56
CA SER A 20 -13.91 54.01 1.27
C SER A 20 -15.00 54.64 0.37
N THR A 21 -14.81 54.70 -0.95
CA THR A 21 -15.61 55.55 -1.86
C THR A 21 -16.75 54.84 -2.59
N GLU A 22 -16.87 53.51 -2.51
CA GLU A 22 -17.96 52.75 -3.16
C GLU A 22 -18.65 51.77 -2.19
N PRO A 23 -19.68 52.22 -1.44
CA PRO A 23 -20.27 51.47 -0.33
C PRO A 23 -20.97 50.16 -0.73
N GLU A 24 -21.37 50.01 -2.00
CA GLU A 24 -22.02 48.78 -2.48
C GLU A 24 -21.04 47.64 -2.84
N LEU A 25 -19.79 47.99 -3.19
CA LEU A 25 -18.78 47.03 -3.66
C LEU A 25 -17.91 46.48 -2.51
N LEU A 26 -17.69 47.29 -1.48
CA LEU A 26 -16.86 46.93 -0.34
C LEU A 26 -17.32 45.62 0.37
N PRO A 27 -18.62 45.42 0.68
CA PRO A 27 -19.07 44.19 1.34
C PRO A 27 -18.81 42.94 0.49
N ARG A 28 -19.06 43.02 -0.83
CA ARG A 28 -18.85 41.90 -1.77
C ARG A 28 -17.38 41.51 -1.90
N LEU A 29 -16.49 42.49 -1.92
CA LEU A 29 -15.04 42.24 -1.98
C LEU A 29 -14.53 41.60 -0.68
N LEU A 30 -15.00 42.08 0.47
CA LEU A 30 -14.62 41.51 1.76
C LEU A 30 -15.16 40.08 1.94
N GLU A 31 -16.39 39.82 1.51
CA GLU A 31 -16.98 38.48 1.50
C GLU A 31 -16.13 37.50 0.68
N ARG A 32 -15.83 37.86 -0.58
CA ARG A 32 -15.00 37.02 -1.46
C ARG A 32 -13.58 36.81 -0.93
N LEU A 33 -12.98 37.85 -0.34
CA LEU A 33 -11.68 37.74 0.31
C LEU A 33 -11.74 36.74 1.48
N ASN A 34 -12.75 36.83 2.33
CA ASN A 34 -12.92 35.93 3.48
C ASN A 34 -13.17 34.49 3.04
N GLU A 35 -13.93 34.26 1.97
CA GLU A 35 -14.12 32.93 1.38
C GLU A 35 -12.79 32.33 0.91
N VAL A 36 -11.97 33.10 0.19
CA VAL A 36 -10.65 32.66 -0.29
C VAL A 36 -9.71 32.38 0.87
N LEU A 37 -9.68 33.23 1.90
CA LEU A 37 -8.88 32.99 3.11
C LEU A 37 -9.34 31.72 3.82
N SER A 38 -10.65 31.54 4.01
CA SER A 38 -11.23 30.37 4.67
C SER A 38 -10.87 29.08 3.93
N SER A 39 -11.02 29.06 2.60
CA SER A 39 -10.63 27.95 1.75
C SER A 39 -9.12 27.66 1.86
N LEU A 40 -8.28 28.68 1.71
CA LEU A 40 -6.83 28.55 1.79
C LEU A 40 -6.36 28.02 3.16
N VAL A 41 -6.98 28.50 4.24
CA VAL A 41 -6.68 28.07 5.61
C VAL A 41 -7.07 26.62 5.83
N LYS A 42 -8.31 26.25 5.47
CA LYS A 42 -8.79 24.86 5.58
C LYS A 42 -7.93 23.88 4.77
N SER A 43 -7.62 24.20 3.51
CA SER A 43 -6.80 23.34 2.63
C SER A 43 -5.31 23.27 3.01
N SER A 44 -4.86 24.10 3.96
CA SER A 44 -3.47 24.10 4.42
C SER A 44 -3.24 23.24 5.68
N PHE A 45 -4.28 22.60 6.20
CA PHE A 45 -4.22 21.64 7.29
C PHE A 45 -4.19 20.21 6.74
N LEU A 46 -3.04 19.55 6.86
CA LEU A 46 -2.74 18.31 6.12
C LEU A 46 -2.19 17.22 7.04
N VAL A 47 -2.42 15.96 6.68
CA VAL A 47 -1.76 14.82 7.32
C VAL A 47 -0.39 14.61 6.68
N GLU A 48 0.68 14.99 7.38
CA GLU A 48 2.07 14.87 6.89
C GLU A 48 2.63 13.45 7.08
N LYS A 49 2.32 12.81 8.22
CA LYS A 49 2.62 11.39 8.46
C LYS A 49 1.31 10.65 8.67
N GLN A 50 0.93 9.84 7.69
CA GLN A 50 -0.28 9.03 7.73
C GLN A 50 -0.19 7.95 8.83
N PRO A 51 -1.32 7.59 9.47
CA PRO A 51 -1.38 6.39 10.29
C PRO A 51 -1.16 5.14 9.42
N PRO A 52 -0.77 3.99 10.02
CA PRO A 52 -0.73 2.73 9.31
C PRO A 52 -2.10 2.40 8.70
N GLN A 53 -2.15 2.15 7.39
CA GLN A 53 -3.41 1.87 6.69
C GLN A 53 -3.98 0.48 6.99
N VAL A 54 -3.17 -0.44 7.54
CA VAL A 54 -3.69 -1.63 8.22
C VAL A 54 -3.37 -1.48 9.69
N LEU A 55 -4.40 -1.26 10.50
CA LEU A 55 -4.25 -0.91 11.90
C LEU A 55 -4.84 -2.02 12.79
N LYS A 56 -4.00 -2.64 13.63
CA LYS A 56 -4.46 -3.64 14.59
C LYS A 56 -4.94 -2.96 15.88
N THR A 57 -6.10 -3.38 16.39
CA THR A 57 -6.58 -2.95 17.72
C THR A 57 -5.56 -3.29 18.81
N GLN A 58 -5.56 -2.52 19.91
CA GLN A 58 -4.62 -2.66 21.03
C GLN A 58 -3.14 -2.46 20.63
N THR A 59 -2.88 -1.88 19.44
CA THR A 59 -1.53 -1.54 18.99
C THR A 59 -1.37 -0.03 18.92
N LYS A 60 -0.24 0.46 19.42
CA LYS A 60 0.10 1.90 19.34
C LYS A 60 0.47 2.25 17.90
N PHE A 61 0.07 3.43 17.45
CA PHE A 61 0.46 3.97 16.16
C PHE A 61 0.85 5.44 16.27
N GLN A 62 1.46 5.94 15.19
CA GLN A 62 1.91 7.32 15.07
C GLN A 62 1.25 7.98 13.88
N ALA A 63 0.99 9.28 13.99
CA ALA A 63 0.58 10.15 12.91
C ALA A 63 1.10 11.57 13.16
N ASN A 64 1.08 12.41 12.13
CA ASN A 64 1.44 13.81 12.25
C ASN A 64 0.56 14.65 11.33
N VAL A 65 0.03 15.75 11.86
CA VAL A 65 -0.64 16.77 11.06
C VAL A 65 0.17 18.05 11.06
N ARG A 66 0.13 18.74 9.92
CA ARG A 66 0.85 19.99 9.68
C ARG A 66 -0.11 21.07 9.24
N PHE A 67 0.02 22.24 9.85
CA PHE A 67 -0.69 23.45 9.43
C PHE A 67 0.29 24.38 8.73
N LEU A 68 0.24 24.44 7.40
CA LEU A 68 1.23 25.19 6.60
C LEU A 68 1.21 26.69 6.89
N LEU A 69 0.05 27.22 7.28
CA LEU A 69 -0.12 28.65 7.61
C LEU A 69 0.02 28.96 9.10
N GLY A 70 0.19 27.92 9.94
CA GLY A 70 0.35 28.06 11.39
C GLY A 70 1.46 29.02 11.82
N PRO A 71 2.67 28.99 11.23
CA PRO A 71 3.77 29.88 11.62
C PRO A 71 3.44 31.37 11.43
N ARG A 72 2.52 31.70 10.51
CA ARG A 72 2.08 33.08 10.23
C ARG A 72 0.84 33.45 11.02
N LEU A 73 -0.20 32.62 10.97
CA LEU A 73 -1.53 32.94 11.48
C LEU A 73 -1.68 32.70 12.99
N LEU A 74 -0.84 31.85 13.59
CA LEU A 74 -0.89 31.50 15.00
C LEU A 74 0.27 32.08 15.82
N LYS A 75 1.11 32.94 15.23
CA LYS A 75 2.30 33.52 15.88
C LYS A 75 1.99 34.28 17.16
N ALA A 76 0.85 34.97 17.19
CA ALA A 76 0.39 35.77 18.34
C ALA A 76 -0.54 34.99 19.29
N ALA A 77 -0.73 33.68 19.07
CA ALA A 77 -1.60 32.89 19.93
C ALA A 77 -0.99 32.76 21.34
N PRO A 78 -1.76 33.04 22.41
CA PRO A 78 -1.23 33.03 23.78
C PRO A 78 -0.93 31.61 24.29
N LYS A 79 -1.58 30.59 23.72
CA LYS A 79 -1.38 29.18 24.03
C LYS A 79 -1.46 28.35 22.74
N PRO A 80 -0.75 27.21 22.66
CA PRO A 80 -0.90 26.27 21.57
C PRO A 80 -2.35 25.77 21.48
N TYR A 81 -2.87 25.70 20.25
CA TYR A 81 -4.14 25.03 19.98
C TYR A 81 -3.98 23.53 20.18
N VAL A 82 -5.11 22.83 20.34
CA VAL A 82 -5.11 21.40 20.59
C VAL A 82 -5.79 20.70 19.43
N VAL A 83 -5.10 19.73 18.84
CA VAL A 83 -5.64 18.86 17.79
C VAL A 83 -6.13 17.57 18.42
N ARG A 84 -7.35 17.20 18.07
CA ARG A 84 -7.98 15.93 18.45
C ARG A 84 -7.98 14.98 17.26
N ALA A 85 -7.77 13.69 17.53
CA ALA A 85 -7.89 12.60 16.58
C ALA A 85 -9.09 11.71 16.96
N ASP A 86 -10.01 11.50 16.04
CA ASP A 86 -11.17 10.63 16.23
C ASP A 86 -11.25 9.59 15.10
N MET A 87 -11.82 8.43 15.40
CA MET A 87 -12.05 7.40 14.38
C MET A 87 -13.40 7.65 13.71
N VAL A 88 -13.41 7.62 12.38
CA VAL A 88 -14.64 7.75 11.58
C VAL A 88 -14.79 6.57 10.63
N THR A 89 -16.04 6.15 10.42
CA THR A 89 -16.37 5.17 9.37
C THR A 89 -16.43 5.84 8.01
N GLU A 90 -16.42 5.04 6.95
CA GLU A 90 -16.67 5.53 5.59
C GLU A 90 -17.99 6.33 5.50
N LYS A 91 -19.08 5.86 6.13
CA LYS A 91 -20.35 6.60 6.13
C LYS A 91 -20.23 7.99 6.75
N GLN A 92 -19.57 8.08 7.91
CA GLN A 92 -19.35 9.36 8.59
C GLN A 92 -18.44 10.28 7.78
N ALA A 93 -17.41 9.75 7.12
CA ALA A 93 -16.55 10.53 6.23
C ALA A 93 -17.34 11.14 5.06
N ARG A 94 -18.30 10.40 4.48
CA ARG A 94 -19.21 10.93 3.44
C ARG A 94 -20.11 12.04 3.97
N GLU A 95 -20.67 11.88 5.16
CA GLU A 95 -21.53 12.89 5.78
C GLU A 95 -20.75 14.17 6.10
N LEU A 96 -19.48 14.05 6.52
CA LEU A 96 -18.58 15.18 6.72
C LEU A 96 -18.31 15.94 5.42
N GLU A 97 -17.99 15.23 4.34
CA GLU A 97 -17.78 15.79 3.01
C GLU A 97 -19.03 16.57 2.52
N LEU A 98 -20.21 15.94 2.61
CA LEU A 98 -21.49 16.55 2.20
C LEU A 98 -21.84 17.81 2.99
N SER A 99 -21.41 17.89 4.25
CA SER A 99 -21.62 19.07 5.11
C SER A 99 -20.59 20.18 4.89
N ASN A 100 -19.71 20.06 3.89
CA ASN A 100 -18.53 20.92 3.70
C ASN A 100 -17.69 21.02 4.98
N TYR A 101 -17.59 19.92 5.73
CA TYR A 101 -16.83 19.88 6.98
C TYR A 101 -17.28 20.94 8.00
N ASN A 102 -18.58 21.27 8.04
CA ASN A 102 -19.15 22.20 9.01
C ASN A 102 -19.88 21.51 10.17
N ASN A 103 -20.22 20.22 10.03
CA ASN A 103 -20.85 19.46 11.12
C ASN A 103 -19.83 18.86 12.09
N THR A 104 -20.18 18.90 13.37
CA THR A 104 -19.47 18.17 14.43
C THR A 104 -19.98 16.73 14.48
N LEU A 105 -19.09 15.75 14.54
CA LEU A 105 -19.46 14.34 14.72
C LEU A 105 -20.27 14.15 16.01
N SER A 106 -21.41 13.46 15.90
CA SER A 106 -22.26 13.14 17.06
C SER A 106 -21.76 11.94 17.87
N GLU A 107 -21.10 10.96 17.22
CA GLU A 107 -20.51 9.78 17.88
C GLU A 107 -19.18 9.36 17.26
N SER A 108 -18.20 9.01 18.11
CA SER A 108 -16.97 8.35 17.67
C SER A 108 -17.20 6.86 17.40
N THR A 109 -16.72 6.37 16.26
CA THR A 109 -16.81 4.94 15.90
C THR A 109 -15.72 4.09 16.52
N GLY A 110 -14.71 4.71 17.13
CA GLY A 110 -13.62 4.01 17.81
C GLY A 110 -13.20 4.68 19.11
N GLU A 111 -12.75 3.87 20.07
CA GLU A 111 -12.15 4.35 21.31
C GLU A 111 -10.64 4.54 21.09
N ILE A 112 -10.22 5.78 20.93
CA ILE A 112 -8.80 6.16 20.78
C ILE A 112 -8.29 6.77 22.10
N VAL A 113 -7.14 6.31 22.58
CA VAL A 113 -6.43 6.86 23.74
C VAL A 113 -5.21 7.67 23.29
N HIS A 114 -4.86 8.71 24.07
CA HIS A 114 -3.84 9.71 23.72
C HIS A 114 -4.14 10.39 22.38
N ASN A 115 -5.41 10.70 22.17
CA ASN A 115 -5.94 11.20 20.92
C ASN A 115 -5.91 12.73 20.81
N THR A 116 -5.17 13.41 21.69
CA THR A 116 -5.17 14.86 21.80
C THR A 116 -3.74 15.35 21.96
N VAL A 117 -3.29 16.29 21.11
CA VAL A 117 -1.91 16.77 21.03
C VAL A 117 -1.90 18.28 20.75
N ALA A 118 -0.95 19.01 21.32
CA ALA A 118 -0.76 20.43 21.04
C ALA A 118 -0.25 20.67 19.60
N LEU A 119 -0.79 21.69 18.94
CA LEU A 119 -0.31 22.22 17.68
C LEU A 119 0.80 23.22 17.95
N GLU A 120 2.04 22.80 17.75
CA GLU A 120 3.22 23.57 18.13
C GLU A 120 3.97 24.06 16.89
N THR A 121 4.44 25.32 16.96
CA THR A 121 5.31 25.89 15.93
C THR A 121 6.76 25.77 16.37
N ASN A 122 7.55 25.01 15.62
CA ASN A 122 9.00 24.95 15.82
C ASN A 122 9.65 26.20 15.21
N PRO A 123 10.30 27.05 16.03
CA PRO A 123 10.89 28.31 15.56
C PRO A 123 12.11 28.10 14.65
N THR A 124 12.82 26.98 14.78
CA THR A 124 14.02 26.67 14.00
C THR A 124 13.67 26.16 12.61
N SER A 125 12.68 25.26 12.50
CA SER A 125 12.26 24.70 11.21
C SER A 125 11.13 25.49 10.54
N GLY A 126 10.49 26.42 11.25
CA GLY A 126 9.33 27.16 10.74
C GLY A 126 8.11 26.27 10.49
N THR A 127 8.00 25.11 11.14
CA THR A 127 6.91 24.14 10.92
C THR A 127 5.93 24.15 12.08
N CYS A 128 4.63 24.20 11.78
CA CYS A 128 3.56 24.11 12.76
C CYS A 128 2.87 22.74 12.67
N CYS A 129 3.08 21.87 13.67
CA CYS A 129 2.67 20.47 13.61
C CYS A 129 2.08 19.96 14.94
N ALA A 130 1.21 18.96 14.88
CA ALA A 130 0.76 18.18 16.03
C ALA A 130 1.18 16.72 15.87
N ASN A 131 2.14 16.30 16.70
CA ASN A 131 2.82 15.01 16.59
C ASN A 131 2.20 13.95 17.51
N PHE A 132 1.41 13.06 16.92
CA PHE A 132 0.77 11.95 17.60
C PHE A 132 1.73 10.75 17.71
N LYS A 133 2.41 10.60 18.87
CA LYS A 133 3.48 9.59 19.06
C LYS A 133 3.04 8.24 19.63
N ASN A 134 1.93 8.21 20.38
CA ASN A 134 1.53 7.06 21.20
C ASN A 134 0.01 6.80 21.16
N VAL A 135 -0.61 7.03 20.01
CA VAL A 135 -2.06 6.87 19.84
C VAL A 135 -2.40 5.38 19.91
N LEU A 136 -3.45 5.03 20.63
CA LEU A 136 -3.87 3.64 20.80
C LEU A 136 -5.34 3.49 20.44
N LEU A 137 -5.63 2.65 19.43
CA LEU A 137 -7.00 2.23 19.14
C LEU A 137 -7.38 1.05 20.04
N LYS A 138 -8.19 1.28 21.07
CA LYS A 138 -8.65 0.24 22.00
C LYS A 138 -9.78 -0.62 21.43
N LYS A 139 -10.80 0.04 20.88
CA LYS A 139 -12.03 -0.61 20.39
C LYS A 139 -12.51 0.08 19.12
N ILE A 140 -13.19 -0.67 18.27
CA ILE A 140 -13.83 -0.18 17.05
C ILE A 140 -15.26 -0.74 17.00
N LYS A 141 -16.24 0.14 16.78
CA LYS A 141 -17.61 -0.24 16.43
C LYS A 141 -17.63 -0.58 14.94
N ARG A 142 -18.17 -1.75 14.61
CA ARG A 142 -18.30 -2.23 13.23
C ARG A 142 -19.65 -1.82 12.67
N CYS A 143 -19.70 -1.48 11.38
CA CYS A 143 -20.97 -1.26 10.70
C CYS A 143 -21.69 -2.60 10.48
N GLU A 144 -23.01 -2.57 10.37
CA GLU A 144 -23.74 -3.73 9.87
C GLU A 144 -23.38 -3.97 8.41
N ARG A 145 -22.95 -5.19 8.11
CA ARG A 145 -22.50 -5.60 6.77
C ARG A 145 -23.67 -6.11 5.95
N LYS A 146 -23.66 -5.88 4.64
CA LYS A 146 -24.67 -6.42 3.73
C LYS A 146 -24.07 -7.56 2.89
N GLY A 147 -24.79 -8.67 2.75
CA GLY A 147 -24.39 -9.78 1.89
C GLY A 147 -23.06 -10.42 2.29
N SER A 148 -22.14 -10.56 1.32
CA SER A 148 -20.86 -11.27 1.47
C SER A 148 -19.66 -10.37 1.78
N GLU A 149 -19.89 -9.15 2.29
CA GLU A 149 -18.81 -8.21 2.63
C GLU A 149 -17.95 -8.70 3.81
N SER A 150 -16.62 -8.72 3.62
CA SER A 150 -15.68 -9.06 4.67
C SER A 150 -15.41 -7.87 5.60
N VAL A 151 -15.12 -8.15 6.87
CA VAL A 151 -14.66 -7.13 7.84
C VAL A 151 -13.34 -6.46 7.43
N THR A 152 -12.56 -7.10 6.56
CA THR A 152 -11.30 -6.57 6.01
C THR A 152 -11.50 -5.65 4.81
N GLU A 153 -12.75 -5.47 4.37
CA GLU A 153 -13.13 -4.52 3.32
C GLU A 153 -13.68 -3.21 3.91
N GLU A 154 -14.02 -3.20 5.20
CA GLU A 154 -14.51 -2.01 5.90
C GLU A 154 -13.40 -0.96 6.03
N LYS A 155 -13.61 0.20 5.42
CA LYS A 155 -12.71 1.34 5.48
C LYS A 155 -13.14 2.32 6.56
N CYS A 156 -12.17 2.77 7.32
CA CYS A 156 -12.28 3.86 8.30
C CYS A 156 -11.24 4.93 7.98
N ALA A 157 -11.25 6.03 8.72
CA ALA A 157 -10.15 6.99 8.72
C ALA A 157 -9.99 7.61 10.11
N VAL A 158 -8.82 8.19 10.34
CA VAL A 158 -8.59 9.08 11.48
C VAL A 158 -8.92 10.50 11.03
N LEU A 159 -9.91 11.12 11.66
CA LEU A 159 -10.22 12.53 11.50
C LEU A 159 -9.40 13.33 12.51
N PHE A 160 -8.60 14.29 12.03
CA PHE A 160 -7.92 15.26 12.87
C PHE A 160 -8.68 16.57 12.84
N SER A 161 -8.99 17.14 14.00
CA SER A 161 -9.75 18.39 14.08
C SER A 161 -9.22 19.34 15.15
N THR A 162 -9.39 20.64 14.92
CA THR A 162 -9.06 21.70 15.88
C THR A 162 -9.84 22.98 15.56
N ASN A 163 -10.04 23.85 16.54
CA ASN A 163 -10.61 25.19 16.35
C ASN A 163 -9.51 26.21 16.57
N VAL A 164 -9.16 26.97 15.54
CA VAL A 164 -8.13 28.01 15.62
C VAL A 164 -8.75 29.39 15.47
N THR A 165 -8.20 30.38 16.17
CA THR A 165 -8.54 31.79 15.97
C THR A 165 -7.42 32.43 15.19
N LEU A 166 -7.75 32.97 14.01
CA LEU A 166 -6.77 33.62 13.16
C LEU A 166 -6.46 35.01 13.70
N THR A 167 -5.17 35.32 13.81
CA THR A 167 -4.70 36.68 14.10
C THR A 167 -4.23 37.35 12.81
N PRO A 168 -4.56 38.64 12.55
CA PRO A 168 -5.18 39.63 13.43
C PRO A 168 -6.72 39.76 13.33
N SER A 169 -7.38 39.00 12.44
CA SER A 169 -8.80 39.17 12.14
C SER A 169 -9.77 38.65 13.21
N ASN A 170 -9.28 37.92 14.22
CA ASN A 170 -10.06 37.27 15.29
C ASN A 170 -11.16 36.33 14.76
N VAL A 171 -11.00 35.80 13.55
CA VAL A 171 -11.94 34.85 12.94
C VAL A 171 -11.64 33.46 13.48
N SER A 172 -12.65 32.79 14.05
CA SER A 172 -12.56 31.39 14.44
C SER A 172 -12.82 30.49 13.24
N ILE A 173 -11.91 29.57 12.95
CA ILE A 173 -12.03 28.58 11.87
C ILE A 173 -11.88 27.18 12.45
N HIS A 174 -12.86 26.33 12.15
CA HIS A 174 -12.74 24.89 12.38
C HIS A 174 -11.87 24.27 11.28
N LEU A 175 -10.74 23.69 11.68
CA LEU A 175 -9.85 22.94 10.81
C LEU A 175 -10.11 21.46 11.03
N GLN A 176 -10.24 20.73 9.93
CA GLN A 176 -10.27 19.28 9.97
C GLN A 176 -9.69 18.65 8.72
N VAL A 177 -9.11 17.46 8.86
CA VAL A 177 -8.54 16.69 7.76
C VAL A 177 -8.65 15.19 8.04
N LEU A 178 -9.02 14.42 7.02
CA LEU A 178 -9.05 12.96 7.07
C LEU A 178 -7.68 12.36 6.74
N SER A 179 -7.33 11.27 7.40
CA SER A 179 -6.27 10.39 6.92
C SER A 179 -6.66 9.69 5.62
N LEU A 180 -5.69 9.05 4.97
CA LEU A 180 -6.00 8.01 3.99
C LEU A 180 -6.87 6.92 4.63
N PRO A 181 -7.68 6.19 3.84
CA PRO A 181 -8.48 5.11 4.38
C PRO A 181 -7.59 4.04 5.01
N ILE A 182 -8.06 3.57 6.16
CA ILE A 182 -7.44 2.52 6.94
C ILE A 182 -8.42 1.35 7.09
N VAL A 183 -7.88 0.14 7.14
CA VAL A 183 -8.62 -1.07 7.51
C VAL A 183 -8.17 -1.47 8.91
N VAL A 184 -9.13 -1.55 9.83
CA VAL A 184 -8.87 -1.98 11.20
C VAL A 184 -8.96 -3.51 11.28
N ILE A 185 -7.98 -4.17 11.88
CA ILE A 185 -7.98 -5.62 12.12
C ILE A 185 -7.90 -5.93 13.61
N VAL A 186 -8.38 -7.11 14.01
CA VAL A 186 -8.28 -7.60 15.41
C VAL A 186 -7.25 -8.71 15.54
N HIS A 187 -6.99 -9.45 14.47
CA HIS A 187 -6.06 -10.58 14.46
C HIS A 187 -5.16 -10.56 13.21
N GLY A 188 -3.95 -11.12 13.32
CA GLY A 188 -2.93 -11.05 12.26
C GLY A 188 -3.31 -11.83 10.99
N ASN A 189 -4.18 -12.85 11.09
CA ASN A 189 -4.68 -13.58 9.92
C ASN A 189 -5.54 -12.72 8.97
N GLN A 190 -6.01 -11.54 9.41
CA GLN A 190 -6.77 -10.60 8.60
C GLN A 190 -5.86 -9.64 7.80
N ASP A 191 -4.58 -9.56 8.15
CA ASP A 191 -3.61 -8.60 7.60
C ASP A 191 -3.51 -8.72 6.07
N ASN A 192 -3.43 -9.94 5.55
CA ASN A 192 -3.33 -10.20 4.12
C ASN A 192 -4.52 -9.59 3.34
N ASN A 193 -5.76 -9.89 3.74
CA ASN A 193 -6.94 -9.36 3.06
C ASN A 193 -7.09 -7.85 3.26
N ALA A 194 -6.73 -7.32 4.43
CA ALA A 194 -6.74 -5.88 4.70
C ALA A 194 -5.74 -5.12 3.80
N LYS A 195 -4.54 -5.67 3.58
CA LYS A 195 -3.56 -5.12 2.64
C LYS A 195 -4.09 -5.07 1.22
N ALA A 196 -4.88 -6.05 0.79
CA ALA A 196 -5.50 -6.05 -0.54
C ALA A 196 -6.45 -4.85 -0.71
N THR A 197 -7.31 -4.61 0.28
CA THR A 197 -8.26 -3.48 0.29
C THR A 197 -7.52 -2.15 0.22
N VAL A 198 -6.46 -2.00 1.03
CA VAL A 198 -5.62 -0.80 1.05
C VAL A 198 -4.88 -0.61 -0.28
N LEU A 199 -4.31 -1.67 -0.85
CA LEU A 199 -3.61 -1.61 -2.13
C LEU A 199 -4.55 -1.16 -3.25
N TRP A 200 -5.74 -1.74 -3.32
CA TRP A 200 -6.75 -1.40 -4.32
C TRP A 200 -7.20 0.05 -4.20
N ASP A 201 -7.48 0.51 -2.97
CA ASP A 201 -7.89 1.88 -2.71
C ASP A 201 -6.80 2.91 -3.09
N ASN A 202 -5.56 2.66 -2.66
CA ASN A 202 -4.44 3.56 -2.95
C ASN A 202 -4.11 3.62 -4.45
N ALA A 203 -4.27 2.51 -5.18
CA ALA A 203 -3.89 2.42 -6.58
C ALA A 203 -4.94 3.03 -7.52
N PHE A 204 -6.22 2.96 -7.16
CA PHE A 204 -7.32 3.19 -8.09
C PHE A 204 -8.35 4.23 -7.61
N SER A 205 -8.02 5.01 -6.58
CA SER A 205 -8.86 6.12 -6.14
C SER A 205 -8.74 7.33 -7.07
N ASP A 206 -9.89 7.90 -7.44
CA ASP A 206 -9.94 9.20 -8.11
C ASP A 206 -9.66 10.33 -7.11
N ILE A 207 -9.08 11.44 -7.59
CA ILE A 207 -8.67 12.58 -6.75
C ILE A 207 -9.88 13.24 -6.06
N GLU A 208 -10.98 13.44 -6.80
CA GLU A 208 -12.20 14.12 -6.31
C GLU A 208 -13.31 13.13 -5.91
N ARG A 209 -12.93 11.93 -5.47
CA ARG A 209 -13.90 10.91 -5.09
C ARG A 209 -14.68 11.28 -3.83
N VAL A 210 -15.90 10.77 -3.74
CA VAL A 210 -16.61 10.65 -2.47
C VAL A 210 -15.85 9.64 -1.58
N PRO A 211 -15.45 9.98 -0.35
CA PRO A 211 -14.76 9.04 0.55
C PRO A 211 -15.59 7.76 0.78
N PHE A 212 -15.09 6.53 0.63
CA PHE A 212 -13.83 6.07 0.04
C PHE A 212 -14.16 5.17 -1.17
N VAL A 213 -14.97 5.71 -2.09
CA VAL A 213 -15.40 5.02 -3.31
C VAL A 213 -14.17 4.69 -4.16
N VAL A 214 -14.15 3.49 -4.72
CA VAL A 214 -13.12 3.03 -5.65
C VAL A 214 -13.77 2.14 -6.70
N ALA A 215 -13.22 2.11 -7.91
CA ALA A 215 -13.77 1.30 -9.00
C ALA A 215 -13.78 -0.19 -8.62
N ASP A 216 -14.87 -0.90 -8.94
CA ASP A 216 -14.97 -2.35 -8.76
C ASP A 216 -14.14 -3.14 -9.79
N ARG A 217 -13.84 -2.51 -10.94
CA ARG A 217 -13.05 -3.09 -12.02
C ARG A 217 -12.01 -2.10 -12.50
N VAL A 218 -10.82 -2.62 -12.83
CA VAL A 218 -9.71 -1.81 -13.33
C VAL A 218 -9.06 -2.46 -14.53
N PRO A 219 -8.49 -1.68 -15.46
CA PRO A 219 -7.66 -2.20 -16.54
C PRO A 219 -6.50 -3.06 -16.01
N TRP A 220 -6.25 -4.20 -16.65
CA TRP A 220 -5.23 -5.17 -16.22
C TRP A 220 -3.80 -4.61 -16.28
N ASP A 221 -3.51 -3.73 -17.24
CA ASP A 221 -2.25 -2.99 -17.35
C ASP A 221 -1.97 -2.13 -16.10
N LYS A 222 -2.96 -1.36 -15.64
CA LYS A 222 -2.86 -0.58 -14.39
C LYS A 222 -2.67 -1.48 -13.17
N MET A 223 -3.29 -2.65 -13.15
CA MET A 223 -3.06 -3.66 -12.10
C MET A 223 -1.63 -4.21 -12.16
N CYS A 224 -1.08 -4.50 -13.34
CA CYS A 224 0.30 -4.95 -13.51
C CYS A 224 1.29 -3.94 -12.94
N ASP A 225 1.12 -2.66 -13.25
CA ASP A 225 1.94 -1.58 -12.71
C ASP A 225 1.85 -1.52 -11.17
N THR A 226 0.64 -1.66 -10.63
CA THR A 226 0.39 -1.68 -9.19
C THR A 226 1.07 -2.86 -8.49
N LEU A 227 0.94 -4.07 -9.05
CA LEU A 227 1.59 -5.28 -8.54
C LEU A 227 3.11 -5.16 -8.60
N ASN A 228 3.66 -4.59 -9.66
CA ASN A 228 5.10 -4.39 -9.81
C ASN A 228 5.65 -3.36 -8.83
N LEU A 229 4.99 -2.21 -8.67
CA LEU A 229 5.36 -1.19 -7.68
C LEU A 229 5.33 -1.77 -6.27
N LYS A 230 4.25 -2.50 -5.94
CA LYS A 230 4.12 -3.17 -4.64
C LYS A 230 5.21 -4.23 -4.46
N PHE A 231 5.52 -5.01 -5.49
CA PHE A 231 6.56 -6.03 -5.45
C PHE A 231 7.93 -5.44 -5.16
N MET A 232 8.36 -4.44 -5.95
CA MET A 232 9.66 -3.79 -5.77
C MET A 232 9.77 -3.11 -4.40
N ALA A 233 8.72 -2.43 -3.94
CA ALA A 233 8.70 -1.77 -2.64
C ALA A 233 8.77 -2.77 -1.47
N GLU A 234 7.99 -3.86 -1.51
CA GLU A 234 7.91 -4.83 -0.42
C GLU A 234 9.17 -5.70 -0.33
N VAL A 235 9.70 -6.14 -1.48
CA VAL A 235 10.95 -6.92 -1.57
C VAL A 235 12.19 -6.03 -1.41
N GLN A 236 12.05 -4.71 -1.58
CA GLN A 236 13.12 -3.72 -1.57
C GLN A 236 14.19 -4.01 -2.64
N THR A 237 13.75 -4.21 -3.88
CA THR A 237 14.61 -4.48 -5.03
C THR A 237 14.36 -3.48 -6.14
N THR A 238 15.38 -3.20 -6.95
CA THR A 238 15.26 -2.40 -8.18
C THR A 238 14.90 -3.24 -9.39
N LYS A 239 14.82 -4.57 -9.24
CA LYS A 239 14.49 -5.52 -10.29
C LYS A 239 13.01 -5.92 -10.18
N GLY A 240 12.17 -5.31 -11.01
CA GLY A 240 10.74 -5.61 -11.04
C GLY A 240 10.35 -6.86 -11.83
N LEU A 241 9.03 -7.00 -11.99
CA LEU A 241 8.38 -7.99 -12.84
C LEU A 241 8.67 -7.73 -14.33
N LEU A 242 8.66 -8.80 -15.12
CA LEU A 242 8.92 -8.78 -16.56
C LEU A 242 7.62 -9.05 -17.34
N LYS A 243 7.62 -8.80 -18.65
CA LYS A 243 6.47 -9.01 -19.53
C LYS A 243 5.91 -10.45 -19.44
N GLU A 244 6.80 -11.43 -19.44
CA GLU A 244 6.46 -12.85 -19.26
C GLU A 244 5.81 -13.15 -17.90
N HIS A 245 6.19 -12.44 -16.82
CA HIS A 245 5.56 -12.58 -15.52
C HIS A 245 4.11 -12.08 -15.55
N TYR A 246 3.86 -10.93 -16.20
CA TYR A 246 2.50 -10.39 -16.34
C TYR A 246 1.59 -11.33 -17.13
N PHE A 247 2.12 -11.99 -18.16
CA PHE A 247 1.38 -13.00 -18.92
C PHE A 247 0.95 -14.17 -18.02
N PHE A 248 1.88 -14.75 -17.25
CA PHE A 248 1.55 -15.79 -16.28
C PHE A 248 0.52 -15.35 -15.23
N LEU A 249 0.68 -14.13 -14.70
CA LEU A 249 -0.25 -13.56 -13.72
C LEU A 249 -1.65 -13.37 -14.33
N ALA A 250 -1.74 -12.94 -15.59
CA ALA A 250 -2.98 -12.78 -16.33
C ALA A 250 -3.69 -14.14 -16.51
N GLN A 251 -2.97 -15.15 -16.98
CA GLN A 251 -3.51 -16.51 -17.11
C GLN A 251 -4.02 -17.04 -15.76
N LYS A 252 -3.32 -16.75 -14.66
CA LYS A 252 -3.71 -17.18 -13.31
C LYS A 252 -4.97 -16.47 -12.82
N ILE A 253 -5.04 -15.14 -12.90
CA ILE A 253 -6.15 -14.36 -12.34
C ILE A 253 -7.44 -14.51 -13.16
N PHE A 254 -7.30 -14.62 -14.49
CA PHE A 254 -8.44 -14.77 -15.39
C PHE A 254 -8.83 -16.23 -15.64
N ASN A 255 -8.05 -17.17 -15.11
CA ASN A 255 -8.20 -18.60 -15.36
C ASN A 255 -8.29 -18.94 -16.85
N ASP A 256 -7.41 -18.35 -17.65
CA ASP A 256 -7.41 -18.44 -19.11
C ASP A 256 -6.03 -18.87 -19.60
N HIS A 257 -5.79 -20.18 -19.58
CA HIS A 257 -4.49 -20.76 -19.93
C HIS A 257 -4.28 -20.94 -21.45
N SER A 258 -5.33 -20.76 -22.25
CA SER A 258 -5.29 -20.82 -23.71
C SER A 258 -5.00 -19.47 -24.37
N ALA A 259 -5.23 -18.37 -23.66
CA ALA A 259 -5.02 -17.02 -24.17
C ALA A 259 -3.57 -16.71 -24.50
N SER A 260 -3.40 -15.93 -25.57
CA SER A 260 -2.16 -15.25 -25.97
C SER A 260 -1.97 -13.96 -25.16
N PRO A 261 -0.75 -13.38 -25.13
CA PRO A 261 -0.50 -12.10 -24.47
C PRO A 261 -1.42 -10.97 -24.94
N GLU A 262 -1.77 -10.96 -26.22
CA GLU A 262 -2.61 -9.96 -26.87
C GLU A 262 -4.06 -10.01 -26.36
N ASP A 263 -4.57 -11.19 -26.00
CA ASP A 263 -5.93 -11.39 -25.50
C ASP A 263 -6.18 -10.74 -24.13
N PHE A 264 -5.11 -10.43 -23.40
CA PHE A 264 -5.19 -9.74 -22.11
C PHE A 264 -5.14 -8.22 -22.24
N GLN A 265 -4.86 -7.68 -23.43
CA GLN A 265 -4.81 -6.25 -23.66
C GLN A 265 -6.22 -5.64 -23.49
N GLY A 266 -6.34 -4.61 -22.65
CA GLY A 266 -7.62 -3.96 -22.37
C GLY A 266 -8.60 -4.78 -21.52
N ARG A 267 -8.23 -6.00 -21.09
CA ARG A 267 -9.03 -6.80 -20.17
C ARG A 267 -9.13 -6.09 -18.82
N GLN A 268 -10.29 -6.18 -18.18
CA GLN A 268 -10.52 -5.62 -16.86
C GLN A 268 -10.52 -6.72 -15.80
N VAL A 269 -9.87 -6.45 -14.68
CA VAL A 269 -9.90 -7.28 -13.47
C VAL A 269 -10.86 -6.67 -12.46
N SER A 270 -11.74 -7.49 -11.87
CA SER A 270 -12.61 -7.06 -10.77
C SER A 270 -11.96 -7.22 -9.41
N TRP A 271 -12.43 -6.46 -8.42
CA TRP A 271 -12.08 -6.65 -7.01
C TRP A 271 -12.39 -8.09 -6.56
N ALA A 272 -13.50 -8.65 -7.04
CA ALA A 272 -13.88 -10.01 -6.74
C ALA A 272 -12.84 -11.03 -7.25
N GLN A 273 -12.41 -10.95 -8.51
CA GLN A 273 -11.36 -11.81 -9.07
C GLN A 273 -10.02 -11.64 -8.33
N PHE A 274 -9.72 -10.43 -7.87
CA PHE A 274 -8.48 -10.13 -7.18
C PHE A 274 -8.41 -10.73 -5.77
N ASN A 275 -9.46 -10.56 -4.95
CA ASN A 275 -9.41 -10.93 -3.53
C ASN A 275 -10.71 -11.47 -2.90
N LYS A 276 -11.72 -11.89 -3.67
CA LYS A 276 -12.91 -12.59 -3.14
C LYS A 276 -13.06 -13.99 -3.70
N GLU A 277 -12.89 -14.13 -5.01
CA GLU A 277 -13.01 -15.38 -5.74
C GLU A 277 -11.80 -16.27 -5.45
N ILE A 278 -12.08 -17.51 -5.08
CA ILE A 278 -11.04 -18.51 -4.85
C ILE A 278 -10.55 -19.00 -6.21
N LEU A 279 -9.22 -19.11 -6.37
CA LEU A 279 -8.64 -19.66 -7.58
C LEU A 279 -9.11 -21.11 -7.81
N PRO A 280 -9.43 -21.53 -9.05
CA PRO A 280 -9.89 -22.88 -9.34
C PRO A 280 -8.95 -23.96 -8.82
N GLY A 281 -9.51 -24.93 -8.08
CA GLY A 281 -8.73 -26.03 -7.47
C GLY A 281 -7.81 -25.62 -6.33
N ARG A 282 -7.98 -24.40 -5.78
CA ARG A 282 -7.22 -23.87 -4.63
C ARG A 282 -8.14 -23.53 -3.46
N GLY A 283 -7.54 -23.22 -2.32
CA GLY A 283 -8.23 -22.73 -1.12
C GLY A 283 -7.97 -21.25 -0.83
N PHE A 284 -7.50 -20.48 -1.82
CA PHE A 284 -7.05 -19.11 -1.66
C PHE A 284 -7.32 -18.25 -2.91
N THR A 285 -7.37 -16.94 -2.72
CA THR A 285 -7.58 -15.93 -3.78
C THR A 285 -6.28 -15.65 -4.54
N PHE A 286 -6.37 -14.90 -5.65
CA PHE A 286 -5.19 -14.44 -6.38
C PHE A 286 -4.25 -13.61 -5.50
N TRP A 287 -4.80 -12.63 -4.78
CA TRP A 287 -4.01 -11.76 -3.90
C TRP A 287 -3.32 -12.53 -2.78
N GLN A 288 -4.02 -13.46 -2.12
CA GLN A 288 -3.44 -14.28 -1.05
C GLN A 288 -2.20 -15.05 -1.53
N TRP A 289 -2.28 -15.61 -2.74
CA TRP A 289 -1.15 -16.27 -3.38
C TRP A 289 -0.02 -15.29 -3.70
N PHE A 290 -0.33 -14.15 -4.32
CA PHE A 290 0.68 -13.15 -4.72
C PHE A 290 1.39 -12.53 -3.51
N ASP A 291 0.65 -12.17 -2.45
CA ASP A 291 1.23 -11.65 -1.21
C ASP A 291 2.07 -12.70 -0.48
N GLY A 292 1.70 -13.99 -0.56
CA GLY A 292 2.55 -15.09 -0.11
C GLY A 292 3.90 -15.15 -0.85
N VAL A 293 3.88 -14.94 -2.17
CA VAL A 293 5.11 -14.83 -2.97
C VAL A 293 5.94 -13.60 -2.57
N LEU A 294 5.29 -12.44 -2.33
CA LEU A 294 5.97 -11.23 -1.83
C LEU A 294 6.69 -11.50 -0.51
N ASP A 295 5.97 -12.07 0.45
CA ASP A 295 6.45 -12.34 1.79
C ASP A 295 7.58 -13.38 1.81
N LEU A 296 7.47 -14.45 1.02
CA LEU A 296 8.55 -15.41 0.81
C LEU A 296 9.79 -14.73 0.20
N THR A 297 9.59 -13.91 -0.85
CA THR A 297 10.69 -13.28 -1.56
C THR A 297 11.41 -12.29 -0.66
N LYS A 298 10.66 -11.43 0.02
CA LYS A 298 11.19 -10.46 0.99
C LYS A 298 12.03 -11.12 2.08
N ARG A 299 11.54 -12.23 2.67
CA ARG A 299 12.21 -12.88 3.80
C ARG A 299 13.40 -13.73 3.40
N CYS A 300 13.29 -14.46 2.29
CA CYS A 300 14.21 -15.56 1.99
C CYS A 300 14.89 -15.46 0.63
N LEU A 301 14.30 -14.76 -0.34
CA LEU A 301 14.74 -14.85 -1.76
C LEU A 301 15.18 -13.51 -2.38
N LYS A 302 15.25 -12.42 -1.60
CA LYS A 302 15.55 -11.07 -2.11
C LYS A 302 16.84 -11.02 -2.93
N SER A 303 17.91 -11.65 -2.43
CA SER A 303 19.22 -11.67 -3.10
C SER A 303 19.14 -12.42 -4.43
N TYR A 304 18.65 -13.67 -4.40
CA TYR A 304 18.44 -14.51 -5.59
C TYR A 304 17.56 -13.85 -6.66
N TRP A 305 16.50 -13.15 -6.25
CA TRP A 305 15.64 -12.42 -7.18
C TRP A 305 16.38 -11.22 -7.82
N SER A 306 17.13 -10.47 -7.01
CA SER A 306 17.88 -9.30 -7.49
C SER A 306 19.00 -9.70 -8.45
N ASP A 307 19.56 -10.90 -8.27
CA ASP A 307 20.56 -11.51 -9.14
C ASP A 307 19.95 -12.19 -10.39
N ARG A 308 18.62 -12.12 -10.56
CA ARG A 308 17.87 -12.75 -11.67
C ARG A 308 18.05 -14.26 -11.77
N LEU A 309 18.26 -14.94 -10.63
CA LEU A 309 18.41 -16.40 -10.57
C LEU A 309 17.05 -17.13 -10.51
N ILE A 310 15.98 -16.42 -10.20
CA ILE A 310 14.62 -16.95 -10.06
C ILE A 310 13.78 -16.49 -11.25
N MET A 311 13.30 -17.45 -12.03
CA MET A 311 12.31 -17.19 -13.08
C MET A 311 10.94 -16.87 -12.46
N GLY A 312 10.57 -17.59 -11.39
CA GLY A 312 9.47 -17.19 -10.49
C GLY A 312 8.09 -17.41 -11.09
N PHE A 313 7.63 -16.51 -11.95
CA PHE A 313 6.26 -16.47 -12.47
C PHE A 313 6.15 -17.26 -13.77
N ILE A 314 6.05 -18.57 -13.65
CA ILE A 314 5.95 -19.47 -14.81
C ILE A 314 5.12 -20.72 -14.49
N SER A 315 4.26 -21.13 -15.43
CA SER A 315 3.37 -22.28 -15.27
C SER A 315 4.12 -23.60 -15.41
N LYS A 316 3.69 -24.64 -14.69
CA LYS A 316 4.26 -25.99 -14.81
C LYS A 316 4.30 -26.48 -16.27
N GLN A 317 3.26 -26.20 -17.05
CA GLN A 317 3.18 -26.58 -18.46
C GLN A 317 4.25 -25.91 -19.31
N TYR A 318 4.48 -24.61 -19.11
CA TYR A 318 5.49 -23.88 -19.88
C TYR A 318 6.91 -24.29 -19.47
N VAL A 319 7.14 -24.54 -18.18
CA VAL A 319 8.41 -25.12 -17.69
C VAL A 319 8.70 -26.47 -18.32
N CYS A 320 7.71 -27.37 -18.42
CA CYS A 320 7.90 -28.65 -19.10
C CYS A 320 8.36 -28.43 -20.54
N LYS A 321 7.69 -27.55 -21.29
CA LYS A 321 8.07 -27.24 -22.69
C LYS A 321 9.48 -26.67 -22.80
N LEU A 322 9.86 -25.73 -21.92
CA LEU A 322 11.18 -25.12 -21.91
C LEU A 322 12.28 -26.15 -21.62
N LEU A 323 12.13 -26.93 -20.55
CA LEU A 323 13.17 -27.84 -20.09
C LEU A 323 13.26 -29.14 -20.90
N SER A 324 12.19 -29.57 -21.59
CA SER A 324 12.19 -30.83 -22.37
C SER A 324 13.26 -30.90 -23.45
N MET A 325 13.71 -29.76 -23.98
CA MET A 325 14.75 -29.70 -25.02
C MET A 325 16.16 -29.48 -24.44
N GLU A 326 16.27 -29.20 -23.15
CA GLU A 326 17.53 -28.86 -22.50
C GLU A 326 18.36 -30.11 -22.14
N PRO A 327 19.67 -29.95 -21.89
CA PRO A 327 20.53 -31.02 -21.40
C PRO A 327 20.13 -31.55 -20.02
N ASP A 328 20.49 -32.81 -19.73
CA ASP A 328 20.27 -33.46 -18.43
C ASP A 328 20.82 -32.61 -17.26
N GLY A 329 20.00 -32.48 -16.21
CA GLY A 329 20.33 -31.68 -15.03
C GLY A 329 20.14 -30.18 -15.19
N THR A 330 19.58 -29.70 -16.31
CA THR A 330 19.17 -28.30 -16.46
C THR A 330 17.93 -28.02 -15.60
N PHE A 331 17.94 -26.92 -14.85
CA PHE A 331 16.88 -26.61 -13.89
C PHE A 331 16.53 -25.12 -13.86
N LEU A 332 15.36 -24.80 -13.32
CA LEU A 332 14.93 -23.44 -13.03
C LEU A 332 14.13 -23.37 -11.72
N LEU A 333 14.03 -22.16 -11.18
CA LEU A 333 13.30 -21.85 -9.95
C LEU A 333 11.99 -21.13 -10.28
N ARG A 334 10.87 -21.61 -9.75
CA ARG A 334 9.54 -21.01 -9.93
C ARG A 334 8.76 -20.98 -8.63
N PHE A 335 7.81 -20.06 -8.52
CA PHE A 335 6.87 -20.04 -7.41
C PHE A 335 5.84 -21.17 -7.56
N SER A 336 5.45 -21.74 -6.43
CA SER A 336 4.44 -22.80 -6.39
C SER A 336 3.07 -22.23 -6.77
N ASP A 337 2.36 -22.94 -7.64
CA ASP A 337 0.96 -22.61 -7.98
C ASP A 337 -0.03 -23.14 -6.94
N SER A 338 0.38 -24.15 -6.15
CA SER A 338 -0.48 -24.92 -5.25
C SER A 338 -0.34 -24.53 -3.79
N GLU A 339 0.79 -23.91 -3.43
CA GLU A 339 1.10 -23.55 -2.05
C GLU A 339 1.41 -22.06 -1.96
N ILE A 340 0.79 -21.38 -1.00
CA ILE A 340 1.07 -19.97 -0.72
C ILE A 340 2.50 -19.85 -0.19
N GLY A 341 3.29 -18.95 -0.78
CA GLY A 341 4.64 -18.66 -0.30
C GLY A 341 5.60 -19.85 -0.40
N GLY A 342 5.45 -20.68 -1.44
CA GLY A 342 6.38 -21.74 -1.79
C GLY A 342 7.22 -21.44 -3.04
N VAL A 343 8.48 -21.84 -3.05
CA VAL A 343 9.36 -21.87 -4.24
C VAL A 343 9.75 -23.31 -4.54
N THR A 344 9.69 -23.72 -5.81
CA THR A 344 10.01 -25.09 -6.25
C THR A 344 11.08 -25.07 -7.34
N ILE A 345 11.81 -26.18 -7.43
CA ILE A 345 12.82 -26.44 -8.45
C ILE A 345 12.22 -27.41 -9.46
N ALA A 346 12.22 -27.02 -10.72
CA ALA A 346 11.92 -27.91 -11.83
C ALA A 346 13.21 -28.22 -12.59
N TYR A 347 13.42 -29.49 -12.95
CA TYR A 347 14.63 -29.93 -13.62
C TYR A 347 14.35 -31.07 -14.60
N VAL A 348 15.16 -31.16 -15.64
CA VAL A 348 15.05 -32.24 -16.64
C VAL A 348 15.99 -33.40 -16.31
N ILE A 349 15.46 -34.61 -16.43
CA ILE A 349 16.20 -35.87 -16.37
C ILE A 349 16.11 -36.52 -17.74
N ARG A 350 17.25 -36.96 -18.28
CA ARG A 350 17.28 -37.77 -19.50
C ARG A 350 17.56 -39.23 -19.20
N GLY A 351 16.67 -40.09 -19.65
CA GLY A 351 16.83 -41.54 -19.62
C GLY A 351 17.91 -42.01 -20.58
N LYS A 352 18.48 -43.19 -20.32
CA LYS A 352 19.47 -43.83 -21.21
C LYS A 352 18.89 -44.18 -22.58
N ASP A 353 17.57 -44.27 -22.68
CA ASP A 353 16.77 -44.50 -23.89
C ASP A 353 16.50 -43.22 -24.69
N GLY A 354 17.00 -42.07 -24.23
CA GLY A 354 16.75 -40.76 -24.85
C GLY A 354 15.41 -40.12 -24.46
N SER A 355 14.64 -40.75 -23.58
CA SER A 355 13.44 -40.13 -23.01
C SER A 355 13.81 -38.93 -22.14
N SER A 356 12.95 -37.90 -22.12
CA SER A 356 13.14 -36.69 -21.33
C SER A 356 11.95 -36.47 -20.42
N GLN A 357 12.20 -36.34 -19.12
CA GLN A 357 11.17 -36.12 -18.11
C GLN A 357 11.51 -34.89 -17.27
N VAL A 358 10.52 -34.02 -17.05
CA VAL A 358 10.66 -32.84 -16.20
C VAL A 358 10.07 -33.13 -14.83
N GLU A 359 10.93 -33.17 -13.82
CA GLU A 359 10.57 -33.40 -12.43
C GLU A 359 10.44 -32.08 -11.67
N ASN A 360 9.59 -32.06 -10.64
CA ASN A 360 9.42 -30.90 -9.76
C ASN A 360 9.66 -31.33 -8.31
N ILE A 361 10.60 -30.68 -7.64
CA ILE A 361 10.85 -30.91 -6.21
C ILE A 361 9.70 -30.30 -5.40
N GLN A 362 9.36 -30.91 -4.26
CA GLN A 362 8.37 -30.35 -3.34
C GLN A 362 8.71 -28.88 -3.02
N PRO A 363 7.73 -27.95 -3.04
CA PRO A 363 8.00 -26.55 -2.76
C PRO A 363 8.61 -26.33 -1.37
N PHE A 364 9.54 -25.38 -1.28
CA PHE A 364 10.13 -24.90 -0.06
C PHE A 364 9.38 -23.67 0.44
N SER A 365 8.90 -23.73 1.68
CA SER A 365 8.31 -22.60 2.39
C SER A 365 9.38 -21.73 3.05
N ALA A 366 8.98 -20.56 3.57
CA ALA A 366 9.87 -19.72 4.37
C ALA A 366 10.43 -20.47 5.59
N LYS A 367 9.66 -21.40 6.18
CA LYS A 367 10.12 -22.24 7.29
C LYS A 367 11.25 -23.16 6.83
N ASP A 368 11.09 -23.83 5.70
CA ASP A 368 12.12 -24.73 5.16
C ASP A 368 13.41 -23.97 4.82
N LEU A 369 13.28 -22.77 4.25
CA LEU A 369 14.41 -21.92 3.88
C LEU A 369 15.11 -21.29 5.09
N SER A 370 14.42 -21.14 6.22
CA SER A 370 15.02 -20.72 7.49
C SER A 370 15.90 -21.80 8.13
N ILE A 371 15.57 -23.08 7.90
CA ILE A 371 16.37 -24.22 8.38
C ILE A 371 17.63 -24.39 7.52
N ARG A 372 17.48 -24.26 6.20
CA ARG A 372 18.60 -24.32 5.24
C ARG A 372 18.27 -23.47 4.03
N CYS A 373 19.16 -22.54 3.70
CA CYS A 373 18.93 -21.56 2.64
C CYS A 373 18.79 -22.23 1.26
N LEU A 374 18.22 -21.49 0.29
CA LEU A 374 17.97 -22.01 -1.05
C LEU A 374 19.27 -22.41 -1.77
N GLY A 375 20.34 -21.61 -1.64
CA GLY A 375 21.65 -21.87 -2.23
C GLY A 375 22.24 -23.21 -1.78
N ASP A 376 22.28 -23.47 -0.47
CA ASP A 376 22.79 -24.74 0.07
C ASP A 376 21.93 -25.93 -0.36
N ARG A 377 20.59 -25.77 -0.38
CA ARG A 377 19.69 -26.84 -0.88
C ARG A 377 19.97 -27.17 -2.34
N ILE A 378 20.23 -26.17 -3.18
CA ILE A 378 20.62 -26.35 -4.58
C ILE A 378 22.00 -27.03 -4.68
N ARG A 379 22.95 -26.64 -3.82
CA ARG A 379 24.29 -27.25 -3.76
C ARG A 379 24.20 -28.76 -3.51
N ASP A 380 23.40 -29.18 -2.53
CA ASP A 380 23.27 -30.58 -2.10
C ASP A 380 22.66 -31.50 -3.16
N LEU A 381 21.88 -30.95 -4.10
CA LEU A 381 21.23 -31.71 -5.15
C LEU A 381 22.21 -31.96 -6.30
N GLY A 382 22.87 -33.12 -6.27
CA GLY A 382 23.88 -33.53 -7.27
C GLY A 382 23.34 -33.73 -8.69
N GLN A 383 22.02 -33.92 -8.83
CA GLN A 383 21.37 -34.01 -10.15
C GLN A 383 21.21 -32.65 -10.85
N LEU A 384 21.29 -31.54 -10.11
CA LEU A 384 21.19 -30.20 -10.67
C LEU A 384 22.57 -29.75 -11.16
N ARG A 385 22.67 -29.37 -12.44
CA ARG A 385 23.93 -29.04 -13.11
C ARG A 385 23.99 -27.61 -13.63
N ASN A 386 22.99 -27.21 -14.43
CA ASN A 386 22.95 -25.89 -15.06
C ASN A 386 21.63 -25.19 -14.72
N LEU A 387 21.71 -23.97 -14.22
CA LEU A 387 20.57 -23.07 -14.19
C LEU A 387 20.23 -22.66 -15.62
N TYR A 388 18.97 -22.77 -16.00
CA TYR A 388 18.48 -22.36 -17.31
C TYR A 388 18.84 -20.89 -17.61
N PRO A 389 19.27 -20.55 -18.84
CA PRO A 389 19.39 -21.46 -19.98
C PRO A 389 20.64 -22.34 -19.97
N ASN A 390 21.80 -21.84 -19.54
CA ASN A 390 23.05 -22.61 -19.58
C ASN A 390 24.13 -22.03 -18.65
N ILE A 391 23.77 -21.80 -17.38
CA ILE A 391 24.69 -21.25 -16.38
C ILE A 391 25.05 -22.36 -15.38
N PRO A 392 26.32 -22.76 -15.25
CA PRO A 392 26.74 -23.74 -14.26
C PRO A 392 26.25 -23.41 -12.85
N LYS A 393 25.75 -24.41 -12.13
CA LYS A 393 25.13 -24.25 -10.80
C LYS A 393 26.00 -23.47 -9.82
N ASP A 394 27.27 -23.84 -9.71
CA ASP A 394 28.21 -23.20 -8.77
C ASP A 394 28.60 -21.78 -9.21
N GLN A 395 28.55 -21.49 -10.52
CA GLN A 395 28.72 -20.12 -11.03
C GLN A 395 27.51 -19.24 -10.67
N ALA A 396 26.30 -19.79 -10.77
CA ALA A 396 25.06 -19.05 -10.47
C ALA A 396 24.85 -18.83 -8.96
N PHE A 397 25.12 -19.86 -8.15
CA PHE A 397 24.76 -19.85 -6.72
C PHE A 397 25.96 -19.81 -5.76
N GLY A 398 27.21 -19.78 -6.27
CA GLY A 398 28.41 -19.81 -5.44
C GLY A 398 28.47 -18.71 -4.36
N SER A 399 28.00 -17.51 -4.68
CA SER A 399 27.90 -16.39 -3.73
C SER A 399 26.79 -16.55 -2.68
N HIS A 400 25.90 -17.52 -2.86
CA HIS A 400 24.77 -17.83 -1.99
C HIS A 400 24.98 -19.12 -1.18
N TYR A 401 26.14 -19.76 -1.30
CA TYR A 401 26.52 -20.90 -0.47
C TYR A 401 27.02 -20.44 0.88
N ASN A 402 26.58 -21.11 1.95
CA ASN A 402 27.18 -20.87 3.25
C ASN A 402 28.60 -21.46 3.28
N SER A 403 29.53 -20.66 3.80
CA SER A 403 30.95 -20.99 3.93
C SER A 403 31.24 -22.09 4.96
N GLU A 404 30.24 -22.51 5.75
CA GLU A 404 30.40 -23.53 6.79
C GLU A 404 30.34 -24.95 6.22
N TRP A 405 31.35 -25.34 5.43
CA TRP A 405 31.85 -26.73 5.28
C TRP A 405 33.32 -26.74 4.80
N GLY A 406 34.09 -25.70 5.14
CA GLY A 406 35.54 -25.65 4.93
C GLY A 406 36.28 -25.87 6.25
N GLY A 407 36.36 -27.10 6.74
CA GLY A 407 37.10 -27.38 7.96
C GLY A 407 36.87 -28.76 8.55
N LEU A 408 37.23 -29.81 7.81
CA LEU A 408 37.69 -31.10 8.33
C LEU A 408 38.54 -31.73 7.21
N GLY A 409 39.77 -31.22 7.09
CA GLY A 409 40.86 -31.85 6.35
C GLY A 409 41.85 -32.44 7.35
#